data_AF-A0A085FR14-F1
#
_entry.id   AF-A0A085FR14-F1
#
_cell.length_a   1.000
_cell.length_b   1.000
_cell.length_c   1.000
_cell.angle_alpha   90.00
_cell.angle_beta   90.00
_cell.angle_gamma   90.00
#
_symmetry.space_group_name_H-M   'P 1'
#
loop_
_entity.id
_entity.type
_entity.pdbx_description
1 polymer ?
#
loop_
_entity_poly.entity_id
_entity_poly.type
_entity_poly.pdbx_seq_one_letter_code
_entity_poly.pdbx_strand_id
1 'polypeptide(L)'
;MTRPPAMICISLRYADAPRMFDWLIEAFGFEKHAAYYSDDGKTLLHGELRMGESFVMLGSADNNPFGKLVSRPAELGGTTASPYIATNDIDARCERARKAGAEICLEPTDQPYGSRDFICKDPEGHVWCFGTYRPGPTAG
;
A
#
# COMPACT_ATOMS: atom_id res chain seq x y z
N MET A 1 14.47 2.81 -29.95
CA MET A 1 13.62 3.16 -28.79
C MET A 1 14.45 2.99 -27.53
N THR A 2 14.60 4.02 -26.71
CA THR A 2 15.32 3.92 -25.43
C THR A 2 14.49 3.08 -24.45
N ARG A 3 15.15 2.20 -23.71
CA ARG A 3 14.50 1.38 -22.68
C ARG A 3 13.96 2.30 -21.60
N PRO A 4 12.71 2.12 -21.14
CA PRO A 4 12.21 2.88 -20.00
C PRO A 4 13.08 2.63 -18.75
N PRO A 5 13.20 3.61 -17.84
CA PRO A 5 13.94 3.43 -16.60
C PRO A 5 13.33 2.33 -15.74
N ALA A 6 14.13 1.76 -14.84
CA ALA A 6 13.65 0.79 -13.87
C ALA A 6 12.70 1.46 -12.86
N MET A 7 11.70 0.69 -12.40
CA MET A 7 10.72 1.10 -11.40
C MET A 7 10.71 0.08 -10.26
N ILE A 8 10.59 0.55 -9.02
CA ILE A 8 10.43 -0.29 -7.83
C ILE A 8 8.97 -0.22 -7.42
N CYS A 9 8.35 -1.39 -7.26
CA CYS A 9 6.98 -1.54 -6.77
C CYS A 9 6.97 -2.50 -5.60
N ILE A 10 6.20 -2.21 -4.56
CA ILE A 10 5.92 -3.19 -3.52
C ILE A 10 4.86 -4.19 -4.03
N SER A 11 5.00 -5.46 -3.63
CA SER A 11 4.05 -6.52 -3.95
C SER A 11 3.46 -7.10 -2.68
N LEU A 12 2.16 -6.96 -2.49
CA LEU A 12 1.45 -7.38 -1.28
C LEU A 12 0.56 -8.60 -1.57
N ARG A 13 0.30 -9.40 -0.53
CA ARG A 13 -0.62 -10.54 -0.59
C ARG A 13 -1.74 -10.37 0.43
N TYR A 14 -2.96 -10.62 -0.01
CA TYR A 14 -4.18 -10.50 0.79
C TYR A 14 -4.97 -11.81 0.76
N ALA A 15 -5.59 -12.17 1.88
CA ALA A 15 -6.56 -13.26 1.92
C ALA A 15 -7.78 -12.91 1.05
N ASP A 16 -8.27 -11.67 1.13
CA ASP A 16 -9.37 -11.15 0.32
C ASP A 16 -8.90 -9.95 -0.52
N ALA A 17 -8.05 -10.24 -1.51
CA ALA A 17 -7.49 -9.22 -2.39
C ALA A 17 -8.53 -8.43 -3.20
N PRO A 18 -9.63 -9.01 -3.73
CA PRO A 18 -10.68 -8.22 -4.39
C PRO A 18 -11.24 -7.13 -3.48
N ARG A 19 -11.63 -7.47 -2.24
CA ARG A 19 -12.13 -6.49 -1.28
C ARG A 19 -11.08 -5.45 -0.92
N MET A 20 -9.83 -5.90 -0.71
CA MET A 20 -8.75 -4.99 -0.33
C MET A 20 -8.32 -4.06 -1.46
N PHE A 21 -8.45 -4.48 -2.72
CA PHE A 21 -8.23 -3.63 -3.88
C PHE A 21 -9.15 -2.40 -3.87
N ASP A 22 -10.44 -2.63 -3.69
CA ASP A 22 -11.44 -1.55 -3.62
C ASP A 22 -11.26 -0.72 -2.33
N TRP A 23 -10.99 -1.38 -1.20
CA TRP A 23 -10.75 -0.68 0.07
C TRP A 23 -9.54 0.27 -0.02
N LEU A 24 -8.43 -0.12 -0.66
CA LEU A 24 -7.25 0.74 -0.80
C LEU A 24 -7.55 1.98 -1.67
N ILE A 25 -8.42 1.85 -2.68
CA ILE A 25 -8.91 2.98 -3.48
C ILE A 25 -9.73 3.92 -2.59
N GLU A 26 -10.69 3.38 -1.84
CA GLU A 26 -11.60 4.15 -1.02
C GLU A 26 -10.93 4.79 0.21
N ALA A 27 -10.05 4.05 0.89
CA ALA A 27 -9.41 4.48 2.14
C ALA A 27 -8.22 5.41 1.88
N PHE A 28 -7.35 5.05 0.94
CA PHE A 28 -6.08 5.75 0.73
C PHE A 28 -6.07 6.63 -0.52
N GLY A 29 -7.10 6.53 -1.37
CA GLY A 29 -7.21 7.34 -2.58
C GLY A 29 -6.28 6.88 -3.69
N PHE A 30 -5.97 5.58 -3.74
CA PHE A 30 -5.35 4.98 -4.93
C PHE A 30 -6.31 5.03 -6.12
N GLU A 31 -5.75 5.03 -7.32
CA GLU A 31 -6.48 4.83 -8.55
C GLU A 31 -6.26 3.41 -9.07
N LYS A 32 -7.32 2.79 -9.61
CA LYS A 32 -7.21 1.53 -10.33
C LYS A 32 -6.38 1.72 -11.60
N HIS A 33 -5.28 0.96 -11.72
CA HIS A 33 -4.51 0.89 -12.96
C HIS A 33 -4.84 -0.36 -13.76
N ALA A 34 -4.72 -1.53 -13.15
CA ALA A 34 -5.05 -2.81 -13.77
C ALA A 34 -5.59 -3.80 -12.73
N ALA A 35 -6.43 -4.74 -13.16
CA ALA A 35 -6.91 -5.83 -12.32
C ALA A 35 -7.24 -7.04 -13.20
N TYR A 36 -6.57 -8.16 -12.93
CA TYR A 36 -6.71 -9.42 -13.64
C TYR A 36 -7.25 -10.46 -12.66
N TYR A 37 -8.43 -10.98 -12.96
CA TYR A 37 -9.13 -11.96 -12.13
C TYR A 37 -9.05 -13.35 -12.74
N SER A 38 -9.28 -14.37 -11.92
CA SER A 38 -9.59 -15.73 -12.38
C SER A 38 -10.86 -15.75 -13.24
N ASP A 39 -11.05 -16.81 -14.02
CA ASP A 39 -12.22 -16.99 -14.89
C ASP A 39 -13.55 -16.91 -14.14
N ASP A 40 -13.59 -17.35 -12.87
CA ASP A 40 -14.77 -17.27 -12.00
C ASP A 40 -14.94 -15.92 -11.29
N GLY A 41 -14.01 -14.98 -11.49
CA GLY A 41 -14.01 -13.63 -10.93
C GLY A 41 -13.70 -13.54 -9.43
N LYS A 42 -13.45 -14.66 -8.75
CA LYS A 42 -13.31 -14.68 -7.28
C LYS A 42 -11.91 -14.37 -6.76
N THR A 43 -10.89 -14.57 -7.59
CA THR A 43 -9.50 -14.40 -7.22
C THR A 43 -8.91 -13.25 -8.02
N LEU A 44 -8.34 -12.26 -7.33
CA LEU A 44 -7.53 -11.23 -7.97
C LEU A 44 -6.13 -11.80 -8.16
N LEU A 45 -5.81 -12.28 -9.37
CA LEU A 45 -4.53 -12.87 -9.69
C LEU A 45 -3.41 -11.82 -9.66
N HIS A 46 -3.71 -10.64 -10.20
CA HIS A 46 -2.80 -9.49 -10.22
C HIS A 46 -3.58 -8.19 -10.28
N GLY A 47 -3.34 -7.30 -9.32
CA GLY A 47 -3.89 -5.96 -9.26
C GLY A 47 -2.79 -4.92 -9.19
N GLU A 48 -3.02 -3.78 -9.82
CA GLU A 48 -2.14 -2.63 -9.85
C GLU A 48 -2.93 -1.39 -9.41
N LEU A 49 -2.45 -0.78 -8.34
CA LEU A 49 -2.95 0.47 -7.79
C LEU A 49 -1.91 1.56 -7.98
N ARG A 50 -2.36 2.73 -8.43
CA ARG A 50 -1.50 3.87 -8.76
C ARG A 50 -1.79 5.05 -7.86
N MET A 51 -0.73 5.75 -7.44
CA MET A 51 -0.84 7.07 -6.81
C MET A 51 0.27 7.96 -7.39
N GLY A 52 -0.10 8.93 -8.22
CA GLY A 52 0.87 9.68 -9.01
C GLY A 52 1.63 8.76 -9.97
N GLU A 53 2.96 8.75 -9.87
CA GLU A 53 3.84 7.88 -10.67
C GLU A 53 4.21 6.56 -9.95
N SER A 54 3.75 6.40 -8.70
CA SER A 54 4.05 5.23 -7.87
C SER A 54 3.00 4.15 -8.02
N PHE A 55 3.44 2.89 -7.89
CA PHE A 55 2.57 1.72 -8.01
C PHE A 55 2.71 0.79 -6.80
N VAL A 56 1.56 0.23 -6.42
CA VAL A 56 1.47 -0.94 -5.54
C VAL A 56 0.90 -2.07 -6.38
N MET A 57 1.55 -3.23 -6.31
CA MET A 57 1.02 -4.46 -6.88
C MET A 57 0.47 -5.34 -5.75
N LEU A 58 -0.63 -6.02 -6.00
CA LEU A 58 -1.23 -6.92 -5.03
C LEU A 58 -1.94 -8.09 -5.70
N GLY A 59 -2.12 -9.17 -4.96
CA GLY A 59 -2.92 -10.29 -5.41
C GLY A 59 -3.44 -11.12 -4.25
N SER A 60 -4.42 -11.96 -4.55
CA SER A 60 -4.91 -12.97 -3.63
C SER A 60 -3.75 -13.87 -3.20
N ALA A 61 -3.77 -14.26 -1.93
CA ALA A 61 -2.91 -15.30 -1.43
C ALA A 61 -3.29 -16.62 -2.10
N ASP A 62 -2.31 -17.21 -2.77
CA ASP A 62 -2.42 -18.50 -3.42
C ASP A 62 -1.14 -19.31 -3.15
N ASN A 63 -1.17 -20.58 -3.55
CA ASN A 63 -0.01 -21.47 -3.39
C ASN A 63 0.92 -21.46 -4.61
N ASN A 64 0.95 -20.37 -5.38
CA ASN A 64 1.90 -20.25 -6.48
C ASN A 64 3.33 -20.03 -5.94
N PRO A 65 4.39 -20.23 -6.76
CA PRO A 65 5.77 -20.13 -6.29
C PRO A 65 6.11 -18.79 -5.61
N PHE A 66 5.53 -17.68 -6.09
CA PHE A 66 5.74 -16.36 -5.48
C PHE A 66 4.87 -16.14 -4.24
N GLY A 67 3.61 -16.60 -4.25
CA GLY A 67 2.71 -16.55 -3.09
C GLY A 67 3.28 -17.26 -1.87
N LYS A 68 4.05 -18.34 -2.07
CA LYS A 68 4.78 -19.05 -1.00
C LYS A 68 5.95 -18.27 -0.41
N LEU A 69 6.44 -17.23 -1.09
CA LEU A 69 7.60 -16.43 -0.65
C LEU A 69 7.18 -15.12 0.03
N VAL A 70 5.95 -14.66 -0.18
CA VAL A 70 5.43 -13.40 0.35
C VAL A 70 4.30 -13.68 1.34
N SER A 71 4.68 -13.88 2.60
CA SER A 71 3.73 -14.16 3.69
C SER A 71 2.80 -12.99 3.99
N ARG A 72 1.61 -13.31 4.49
CA ARG A 72 0.66 -12.31 4.99
C ARG A 72 0.98 -11.90 6.42
N PRO A 73 0.63 -10.67 6.85
CA PRO A 73 0.87 -10.21 8.22
C PRO A 73 0.28 -11.13 9.28
N ALA A 74 -0.93 -11.65 9.05
CA ALA A 74 -1.61 -12.58 9.95
C ALA A 74 -0.86 -13.92 10.14
N GLU A 75 -0.05 -14.36 9.17
CA GLU A 75 0.73 -15.60 9.24
C GLU A 75 2.02 -15.42 10.06
N LEU A 76 2.57 -14.21 10.06
CA LEU A 76 3.81 -13.88 10.75
C LEU A 76 3.60 -13.23 12.13
N GLY A 77 2.38 -12.79 12.43
CA GLY A 77 2.09 -11.99 13.63
C GLY A 77 2.65 -10.56 13.56
N GLY A 78 2.99 -10.09 12.36
CA GLY A 78 3.62 -8.79 12.13
C GLY A 78 3.96 -8.57 10.65
N THR A 79 4.56 -7.42 10.34
CA THR A 79 5.04 -7.12 8.98
C THR A 79 6.55 -6.95 8.95
N THR A 80 7.17 -7.33 7.84
CA THR A 80 8.60 -7.14 7.58
C THR A 80 8.88 -5.98 6.62
N ALA A 81 7.84 -5.42 5.99
CA ALA A 81 7.94 -4.28 5.08
C ALA A 81 6.71 -3.36 5.23
N SER A 82 6.88 -2.08 4.92
CA SER A 82 5.77 -1.12 4.86
C SER A 82 5.99 -0.16 3.69
N PRO A 83 4.97 0.12 2.87
CA PRO A 83 5.03 1.23 1.92
C PRO A 83 5.12 2.56 2.67
N TYR A 84 6.06 3.41 2.27
CA TYR A 84 6.05 4.82 2.64
C TYR A 84 5.48 5.63 1.48
N ILE A 85 4.37 6.33 1.73
CA ILE A 85 3.69 7.16 0.75
C ILE A 85 3.97 8.62 1.06
N ALA A 86 4.87 9.20 0.27
CA ALA A 86 5.19 10.63 0.33
C ALA A 86 4.04 11.45 -0.28
N THR A 87 3.26 12.12 0.55
CA THR A 87 2.08 12.89 0.16
C THR A 87 1.87 14.11 1.07
N ASN A 88 0.95 15.00 0.69
CA ASN A 88 0.49 16.10 1.52
C ASN A 88 -0.80 15.71 2.28
N ASP A 89 -1.29 16.63 3.11
CA ASP A 89 -2.58 16.56 3.83
C ASP A 89 -2.72 15.35 4.76
N ILE A 90 -1.68 15.14 5.58
CA ILE A 90 -1.49 13.95 6.42
C ILE A 90 -2.64 13.76 7.42
N ASP A 91 -3.12 14.83 8.06
CA ASP A 91 -4.27 14.77 8.97
C ASP A 91 -5.56 14.36 8.26
N ALA A 92 -5.84 14.95 7.10
CA ALA A 92 -7.04 14.63 6.33
C ALA A 92 -7.02 13.18 5.82
N ARG A 93 -5.84 12.68 5.44
CA ARG A 93 -5.64 11.28 5.04
C ARG A 93 -5.76 10.31 6.20
N CYS A 94 -5.22 10.66 7.37
CA CYS A 94 -5.40 9.87 8.59
C CYS A 94 -6.88 9.72 8.93
N GLU A 95 -7.63 10.82 8.90
CA GLU A 95 -9.07 10.79 9.17
C GLU A 95 -9.86 10.00 8.13
N ARG A 96 -9.47 10.05 6.85
CA ARG A 96 -10.07 9.19 5.81
C ARG A 96 -9.78 7.72 6.07
N ALA A 97 -8.54 7.37 6.39
CA ALA A 97 -8.13 6.00 6.72
C ALA A 97 -8.89 5.47 7.94
N ARG A 98 -8.98 6.28 9.01
CA ARG A 98 -9.72 5.95 10.23
C ARG A 98 -11.19 5.67 9.94
N LYS A 99 -11.85 6.53 9.14
CA LYS A 99 -13.25 6.34 8.73
C LYS A 99 -13.48 5.08 7.89
N ALA A 100 -12.47 4.69 7.11
CA ALA A 100 -12.51 3.44 6.34
C ALA A 100 -12.19 2.19 7.18
N GLY A 101 -11.89 2.34 8.48
CA GLY A 101 -11.63 1.22 9.39
C GLY A 101 -10.17 0.79 9.47
N ALA A 102 -9.22 1.63 9.03
CA ALA A 102 -7.80 1.39 9.31
C ALA A 102 -7.52 1.53 10.82
N GLU A 103 -6.66 0.67 11.35
CA GLU A 103 -6.14 0.82 12.72
C GLU A 103 -5.03 1.88 12.71
N ILE A 104 -5.27 3.06 13.28
CA ILE A 104 -4.24 4.10 13.40
C ILE A 104 -3.29 3.71 14.53
N CYS A 105 -2.08 3.28 14.17
CA CYS A 105 -1.06 2.83 15.11
C CYS A 105 -0.26 3.99 15.70
N LEU A 106 0.02 5.01 14.88
CA LEU A 106 0.64 6.27 15.30
C LEU A 106 -0.15 7.44 14.70
N GLU A 107 -0.62 8.34 15.57
CA GLU A 107 -1.34 9.55 15.17
C GLU A 107 -0.44 10.54 14.41
N PRO A 108 -1.02 11.42 13.56
CA PRO A 108 -0.28 12.45 12.84
C PRO A 108 0.63 13.28 13.75
N THR A 109 1.93 13.12 13.56
CA THR A 109 2.96 13.73 14.42
C THR A 109 4.07 14.35 13.58
N ASP A 110 4.49 15.56 13.96
CA ASP A 110 5.63 16.24 13.34
C ASP A 110 6.94 15.56 13.76
N GLN A 111 7.81 15.32 12.80
CA GLN A 111 9.03 14.55 12.94
C GLN A 111 10.26 15.48 12.96
N PRO A 112 11.36 15.10 13.65
CA PRO A 112 12.58 15.92 13.73
C PRO A 112 13.21 16.28 12.37
N TYR A 113 12.96 15.48 11.34
CA TYR A 113 13.43 15.69 9.97
C TYR A 113 12.45 16.51 9.10
N GLY A 114 11.49 17.21 9.74
CA GLY A 114 10.58 18.15 9.08
C GLY A 114 9.39 17.49 8.38
N SER A 115 9.19 16.18 8.55
CA SER A 115 8.01 15.48 8.04
C SER A 115 6.84 15.60 9.01
N ARG A 116 5.62 15.41 8.52
CA ARG A 116 4.45 15.09 9.34
C ARG A 116 3.98 13.71 8.90
N ASP A 117 3.90 12.75 9.82
CA ASP A 117 3.68 11.34 9.47
C ASP A 117 2.55 10.72 10.30
N PHE A 118 1.85 9.74 9.73
CA PHE A 118 1.03 8.79 10.49
C PHE A 118 1.28 7.36 10.02
N ILE A 119 1.05 6.40 10.91
CA ILE A 119 1.18 4.96 10.62
C ILE A 119 -0.14 4.27 10.93
N CYS A 120 -0.59 3.41 10.02
CA CYS A 120 -1.79 2.61 10.22
C CYS A 120 -1.60 1.17 9.72
N LYS A 121 -2.47 0.27 10.18
CA LYS A 121 -2.69 -1.03 9.55
C LYS A 121 -3.97 -1.02 8.74
N ASP A 122 -3.94 -1.69 7.59
CA ASP A 122 -5.15 -2.01 6.86
C ASP A 122 -5.92 -3.19 7.52
N PRO A 123 -7.15 -3.49 7.11
CA PRO A 123 -7.97 -4.55 7.69
C PRO A 123 -7.35 -5.96 7.68
N GLU A 124 -6.31 -6.21 6.89
CA GLU A 124 -5.59 -7.50 6.86
C GLU A 124 -4.20 -7.44 7.52
N GLY A 125 -3.88 -6.30 8.14
CA GLY A 125 -2.72 -6.12 9.01
C GLY A 125 -1.46 -5.64 8.30
N HIS A 126 -1.51 -5.25 7.02
CA HIS A 126 -0.34 -4.63 6.39
C HIS A 126 -0.15 -3.23 6.96
N VAL A 127 1.10 -2.86 7.26
CA VAL A 127 1.42 -1.54 7.79
C VAL A 127 1.70 -0.59 6.64
N TRP A 128 1.12 0.59 6.73
CA TRP A 128 1.26 1.70 5.80
C TRP A 128 1.77 2.93 6.53
N CYS A 129 2.78 3.58 5.96
CA CYS A 129 3.29 4.86 6.45
C CYS A 129 2.98 5.95 5.44
N PHE A 130 2.41 7.06 5.92
CA PHE A 130 2.15 8.25 5.13
C PHE A 130 2.91 9.40 5.73
N GLY A 131 3.52 10.22 4.89
CA GLY A 131 4.22 11.39 5.38
C GLY A 131 4.60 12.39 4.30
N THR A 132 5.09 13.56 4.71
CA THR A 132 5.45 14.65 3.80
C THR A 132 6.89 14.59 3.29
N TYR A 133 7.75 13.76 3.89
CA TYR A 133 9.13 13.59 3.49
C TYR A 133 9.25 12.98 2.10
N ARG A 134 10.09 13.59 1.25
CA ARG A 134 10.38 13.12 -0.11
C ARG A 134 11.87 12.76 -0.20
N PRO A 135 12.23 11.47 -0.27
CA PRO A 135 13.60 11.06 -0.56
C PRO A 135 14.01 11.60 -1.93
N GLY A 136 15.14 12.29 -2.01
CA GLY A 136 15.63 12.90 -3.23
C GLY A 136 16.97 13.58 -3.01
N PRO A 137 17.65 14.04 -4.07
CA PRO A 137 18.90 14.76 -3.91
C PRO A 137 18.63 15.99 -3.02
N THR A 138 19.40 16.13 -1.95
CA THR A 138 19.46 17.37 -1.16
C THR A 138 19.55 18.54 -2.13
N ALA A 139 18.70 19.56 -1.93
CA ALA A 139 18.95 20.85 -2.54
C ALA A 139 20.40 21.25 -2.20
N GLY A 140 21.20 21.52 -3.23
CA GLY A 140 22.55 22.07 -3.06
C GLY A 140 22.50 23.45 -2.42
#